data_AF-A0A2M7QMW5-F1
#
_entry.id   AF-A0A2M7QMW5-F1
#
_cell.length_a   1.000
_cell.length_b   1.000
_cell.length_c   1.000
_cell.angle_alpha   90.00
_cell.angle_beta   90.00
_cell.angle_gamma   90.00
#
_symmetry.space_group_name_H-M   'P 1'
#
loop_
_entity.id
_entity.type
_entity.pdbx_description
1 polymer ?
#
loop_
_entity_poly.entity_id
_entity_poly.type
_entity_poly.pdbx_seq_one_letter_code
_entity_poly.pdbx_strand_id
1 'polypeptide(L)'
;MLMPVQMNVIAHQIVGAYLSRLALSPAGRPATVAAFMEGLASFANDLLGVEAMEARYAEPTRSWRIPGVLEMLDIDRDATAAYAAHTAQQVTIRLPDPDLLAESRNLAVAFDAGRRPGQFYVDRFYYDYIRGGANAPGNSDFLDSRIADYTFASCR
;
A
#
# COMPACT_ATOMS: atom_id res chain seq x y z
N MET A 1 -21.24 -1.91 12.37
CA MET A 1 -20.66 -1.96 11.02
C MET A 1 -19.15 -2.02 11.21
N LEU A 2 -18.46 -3.02 10.65
CA LEU A 2 -16.99 -3.04 10.66
C LEU A 2 -16.54 -1.96 9.68
N MET A 3 -15.74 -1.01 10.14
CA MET A 3 -15.15 -0.01 9.24
C MET A 3 -14.02 -0.68 8.46
N PRO A 4 -13.97 -0.54 7.12
CA PRO A 4 -12.95 -1.17 6.31
C PRO A 4 -11.58 -0.53 6.58
N VAL A 5 -10.53 -1.35 6.63
CA VAL A 5 -9.16 -0.85 6.73
C VAL A 5 -8.78 -0.16 5.43
N GLN A 6 -8.39 1.11 5.53
CA GLN A 6 -7.92 1.89 4.38
C GLN A 6 -6.40 1.98 4.38
N MET A 7 -5.78 1.79 3.22
CA MET A 7 -4.33 1.85 3.05
C MET A 7 -3.94 2.76 1.90
N ASN A 8 -3.31 3.87 2.23
CA ASN A 8 -2.80 4.84 1.27
C ASN A 8 -1.27 4.68 1.14
N VAL A 9 -0.84 4.06 0.05
CA VAL A 9 0.57 3.90 -0.29
C VAL A 9 1.02 5.14 -1.04
N ILE A 10 1.96 5.89 -0.47
CA ILE A 10 2.45 7.15 -1.04
C ILE A 10 3.77 6.94 -1.80
N ALA A 11 4.65 6.07 -1.28
CA ALA A 11 5.92 5.73 -1.90
C ALA A 11 5.95 4.24 -2.30
N HIS A 12 5.30 3.89 -3.41
CA HIS A 12 5.09 2.51 -3.84
C HIS A 12 6.39 1.72 -4.02
N GLN A 13 7.46 2.35 -4.52
CA GLN A 13 8.78 1.73 -4.67
C GLN A 13 9.35 1.26 -3.32
N ILE A 14 9.35 2.13 -2.31
CA ILE A 14 9.92 1.86 -0.99
C ILE A 14 9.12 0.76 -0.29
N VAL A 15 7.79 0.90 -0.31
CA VAL A 15 6.88 -0.07 0.30
C VAL A 15 6.99 -1.44 -0.40
N GLY A 16 7.09 -1.45 -1.74
CA GLY A 16 7.28 -2.65 -2.54
C GLY A 16 8.57 -3.39 -2.23
N ALA A 17 9.70 -2.67 -2.21
CA ALA A 17 11.00 -3.24 -1.86
C ALA A 17 11.01 -3.84 -0.45
N TYR A 18 10.38 -3.18 0.53
CA TYR A 18 10.26 -3.70 1.89
C TYR A 18 9.41 -4.99 1.93
N LEU A 19 8.27 -5.02 1.24
CA LEU A 19 7.43 -6.22 1.14
C LEU A 19 8.15 -7.38 0.46
N SER A 20 8.93 -7.12 -0.61
CA SER A 20 9.77 -8.12 -1.27
C SER A 20 10.78 -8.74 -0.31
N ARG A 21 11.44 -7.91 0.51
CA ARG A 21 12.34 -8.40 1.57
C ARG A 21 11.62 -9.30 2.57
N LEU A 22 10.43 -8.92 3.04
CA LEU A 22 9.64 -9.73 3.97
C LEU A 22 9.16 -11.04 3.34
N ALA A 23 8.83 -11.02 2.03
CA ALA A 23 8.44 -12.22 1.30
C ALA A 23 9.58 -13.24 1.27
N LEU A 24 10.81 -12.79 0.98
CA LEU A 24 12.02 -13.62 0.90
C LEU A 24 12.58 -14.06 2.26
N SER A 25 12.17 -13.43 3.36
CA SER A 25 12.63 -13.74 4.73
C SER A 25 11.49 -14.07 5.70
N PRO A 26 10.84 -15.25 5.59
CA PRO A 26 9.63 -15.57 6.37
C PRO A 26 9.82 -15.53 7.90
N ALA A 27 10.98 -15.96 8.39
CA ALA A 27 11.28 -15.99 9.82
C ALA A 27 11.47 -14.59 10.44
N GLY A 28 11.71 -13.56 9.63
CA GLY A 28 11.94 -12.18 10.08
C GLY A 28 10.72 -11.28 9.98
N ARG A 29 9.53 -11.83 9.74
CA ARG A 29 8.31 -11.04 9.52
C ARG A 29 7.80 -10.44 10.84
N PRO A 30 7.54 -9.12 10.90
CA PRO A 30 6.97 -8.47 12.09
C PRO A 30 5.61 -9.06 12.47
N ALA A 31 5.40 -9.38 13.75
CA ALA A 31 4.15 -10.01 14.22
C ALA A 31 2.99 -9.02 14.45
N THR A 32 3.28 -7.72 14.54
CA THR A 32 2.29 -6.66 14.78
C THR A 32 2.36 -5.59 13.70
N VAL A 33 1.26 -4.86 13.50
CA VAL A 33 1.23 -3.72 12.58
C VAL A 33 2.22 -2.64 13.04
N ALA A 34 2.34 -2.40 14.34
CA ALA A 34 3.34 -1.48 14.90
C ALA A 34 4.76 -1.83 14.44
N ALA A 35 5.19 -3.09 14.65
CA ALA A 35 6.52 -3.55 14.27
C ALA A 35 6.72 -3.56 12.75
N PHE A 36 5.66 -3.81 11.96
CA PHE A 36 5.69 -3.65 10.51
C PHE A 36 5.97 -2.19 10.11
N MET A 37 5.25 -1.24 10.71
CA MET A 37 5.38 0.18 10.40
C MET A 37 6.75 0.73 10.84
N GLU A 38 7.23 0.36 12.03
CA GLU A 38 8.56 0.72 12.51
C GLU A 38 9.67 0.15 11.62
N GLY A 39 9.55 -1.12 11.23
CA GLY A 39 10.49 -1.77 10.33
C GLY A 39 10.51 -1.14 8.93
N LEU A 40 9.35 -0.74 8.41
CA LEU A 40 9.25 0.00 7.14
C LEU A 40 9.87 1.40 7.25
N ALA A 41 9.65 2.12 8.35
CA ALA A 41 10.26 3.43 8.57
C ALA A 41 11.79 3.35 8.64
N SER A 42 12.32 2.37 9.38
CA SER A 42 13.77 2.10 9.43
C SER A 42 14.32 1.75 8.05
N PHE A 43 13.64 0.90 7.30
CA PHE A 43 14.05 0.53 5.94
C PHE A 43 14.06 1.74 5.00
N ALA A 44 13.05 2.61 5.08
CA ALA A 44 12.97 3.83 4.27
C ALA A 44 14.11 4.80 4.60
N ASN A 45 14.42 4.99 5.90
CA ASN A 45 15.55 5.78 6.37
C ASN A 45 16.88 5.27 5.80
N ASP A 46 17.15 3.96 5.93
CA ASP A 46 18.36 3.33 5.40
C ASP A 46 18.50 3.50 3.88
N LEU A 47 17.40 3.29 3.15
CA LEU A 47 17.38 3.36 1.69
C LEU A 47 17.60 4.79 1.17
N LEU A 48 17.04 5.79 1.86
CA LEU A 48 17.11 7.19 1.46
C LEU A 48 18.32 7.93 2.06
N GLY A 49 19.03 7.32 3.01
CA GLY A 49 20.14 7.96 3.72
C GLY A 49 19.70 9.11 4.61
N VAL A 50 18.53 9.01 5.24
CA VAL A 50 17.96 10.03 6.16
C VAL A 50 17.62 9.39 7.50
N GLU A 51 17.62 10.16 8.59
CA GLU A 51 17.34 9.64 9.95
C GLU A 51 15.95 10.04 10.49
N ALA A 52 15.08 10.63 9.66
CA ALA A 52 13.95 11.41 10.16
C ALA A 52 12.57 10.74 10.07
N MET A 53 12.41 9.60 9.37
CA MET A 53 11.10 8.97 9.23
C MET A 53 10.78 8.11 10.44
N GLU A 54 9.62 8.35 11.04
CA GLU A 54 9.09 7.59 12.17
C GLU A 54 7.68 7.11 11.87
N ALA A 55 7.38 5.89 12.31
CA ALA A 55 6.00 5.39 12.37
C ALA A 55 5.28 6.04 13.55
N ARG A 56 4.10 6.61 13.30
CA ARG A 56 3.29 7.28 14.33
C ARG A 56 1.89 6.71 14.34
N TYR A 57 1.38 6.43 15.53
CA TYR A 57 -0.02 6.08 15.75
C TYR A 57 -0.81 7.31 16.19
N ALA A 58 -1.96 7.53 15.57
CA ALA A 58 -2.93 8.54 15.98
C ALA A 58 -4.19 7.87 16.50
N GLU A 59 -4.39 7.95 17.82
CA GLU A 59 -5.57 7.40 18.52
C GLU A 59 -6.91 7.89 17.95
N PRO A 60 -7.11 9.21 17.71
CA PRO A 60 -8.43 9.70 17.31
C PRO A 60 -8.92 9.11 15.97
N THR A 61 -7.99 8.75 15.09
CA THR A 61 -8.25 8.22 13.75
C THR A 61 -7.89 6.75 13.63
N ARG A 62 -7.49 6.09 14.72
CA ARG A 62 -6.99 4.70 14.75
C ARG A 62 -6.06 4.42 13.57
N SER A 63 -5.05 5.26 13.37
CA SER A 63 -4.25 5.24 12.15
C SER A 63 -2.75 5.17 12.42
N TRP A 64 -2.05 4.34 11.64
CA TRP A 64 -0.60 4.34 11.54
C TRP A 64 -0.14 5.18 10.34
N ARG A 65 0.90 5.99 10.52
CA ARG A 65 1.44 6.86 9.47
C ARG A 65 2.95 6.91 9.49
N ILE A 66 3.55 6.80 8.31
CA ILE A 66 4.93 7.18 8.02
C ILE A 66 4.84 8.31 6.99
N PRO A 67 5.15 9.57 7.36
CA PRO A 67 4.97 10.71 6.47
C PRO A 67 5.66 10.51 5.11
N GLY A 68 4.89 10.64 4.02
CA GLY A 68 5.40 10.49 2.66
C GLY A 68 5.63 9.05 2.19
N VAL A 69 5.31 8.03 3.00
CA VAL A 69 5.55 6.62 2.66
C VAL A 69 4.27 5.79 2.66
N LEU A 70 3.61 5.67 3.81
CA LEU A 70 2.44 4.81 3.99
C LEU A 70 1.52 5.33 5.10
N GLU A 71 0.22 5.26 4.85
CA GLU A 71 -0.83 5.52 5.83
C GLU A 71 -1.78 4.33 5.88
N MET A 72 -2.11 3.86 7.09
CA MET A 72 -3.06 2.79 7.35
C MET A 72 -4.08 3.29 8.36
N LEU A 73 -5.37 3.30 7.99
CA LEU A 73 -6.46 3.85 8.81
C LEU A 73 -7.39 2.75 9.30
N ASP A 74 -8.10 3.04 10.39
CA ASP A 74 -9.05 2.13 11.05
C ASP A 74 -8.43 0.81 11.54
N ILE A 75 -7.20 0.88 12.05
CA ILE A 75 -6.44 -0.23 12.61
C ILE A 75 -6.17 0.00 14.10
N ASP A 76 -6.47 -1.00 14.93
CA ASP A 76 -6.13 -0.97 16.34
C ASP A 76 -4.61 -0.93 16.57
N ARG A 77 -4.18 -0.19 17.60
CA ARG A 77 -2.75 0.03 17.88
C ARG A 77 -1.98 -1.28 18.01
N ASP A 78 -2.60 -2.29 18.60
CA ASP A 78 -2.06 -3.62 18.90
C ASP A 78 -2.46 -4.69 17.87
N ALA A 79 -3.00 -4.28 16.71
CA ALA A 79 -3.37 -5.20 15.65
C ALA A 79 -2.21 -6.10 15.23
N THR A 80 -2.51 -7.38 15.04
CA THR A 80 -1.56 -8.38 14.57
C THR A 80 -1.35 -8.24 13.05
N ALA A 81 -0.13 -8.53 12.60
CA ALA A 81 0.20 -8.58 11.18
C ALA A 81 0.14 -10.04 10.69
N ALA A 82 -0.76 -10.33 9.76
CA ALA A 82 -0.89 -11.63 9.13
C ALA A 82 -0.37 -11.60 7.70
N TYR A 83 0.52 -12.53 7.35
CA TYR A 83 1.11 -12.66 6.01
C TYR A 83 0.60 -13.94 5.37
N ALA A 84 -0.16 -13.79 4.29
CA ALA A 84 -0.68 -14.92 3.53
C ALA A 84 0.05 -15.06 2.19
N ALA A 85 0.34 -16.29 1.80
CA ALA A 85 0.87 -16.66 0.49
C ALA A 85 0.15 -17.92 0.00
N HIS A 86 0.13 -18.12 -1.32
CA HIS A 86 -0.40 -19.35 -1.89
C HIS A 86 0.55 -20.53 -1.65
N THR A 87 -0.02 -21.70 -1.43
CA THR A 87 0.68 -22.99 -1.39
C THR A 87 -0.07 -23.98 -2.28
N ALA A 88 0.51 -25.16 -2.51
CA ALA A 88 -0.19 -26.22 -3.25
C ALA A 88 -1.44 -26.73 -2.51
N GLN A 89 -1.55 -26.48 -1.20
CA GLN A 89 -2.64 -26.96 -0.34
C GLN A 89 -3.61 -25.84 0.06
N GLN A 90 -3.25 -24.57 -0.15
CA GLN A 90 -4.05 -23.41 0.28
C GLN A 90 -3.89 -22.24 -0.69
N VAL A 91 -5.00 -21.77 -1.24
CA VAL A 91 -5.05 -20.58 -2.11
C VAL A 91 -5.80 -19.46 -1.39
N THR A 92 -5.12 -18.34 -1.14
CA THR A 92 -5.74 -17.15 -0.55
C THR A 92 -6.36 -16.29 -1.65
N ILE A 93 -7.68 -16.26 -1.74
CA ILE A 93 -8.40 -15.36 -2.66
C ILE A 93 -8.83 -14.13 -1.88
N ARG A 94 -8.28 -12.97 -2.24
CA ARG A 94 -8.70 -11.68 -1.67
C ARG A 94 -9.92 -11.18 -2.43
N LEU A 95 -11.01 -10.92 -1.70
CA LEU A 95 -12.18 -10.25 -2.24
C LEU A 95 -12.03 -8.73 -2.04
N PRO A 96 -12.55 -7.90 -2.96
CA PRO A 96 -12.58 -6.46 -2.74
C PRO A 96 -13.46 -6.13 -1.54
N ASP A 97 -13.11 -5.07 -0.82
CA ASP A 97 -13.97 -4.55 0.23
C ASP A 97 -15.34 -4.13 -0.35
N PRO A 98 -16.47 -4.55 0.25
CA PRO A 98 -17.80 -4.26 -0.30
C PRO A 98 -18.12 -2.77 -0.41
N ASP A 99 -17.66 -1.96 0.53
CA ASP A 99 -17.96 -0.53 0.57
C ASP A 99 -17.11 0.22 -0.46
N LEU A 100 -15.82 -0.11 -0.56
CA LEU A 100 -14.93 0.42 -1.60
C LEU A 100 -15.37 -0.01 -3.01
N LEU A 101 -15.87 -1.24 -3.16
CA LEU A 101 -16.44 -1.71 -4.42
C LEU A 101 -17.69 -0.90 -4.80
N ALA A 102 -18.55 -0.59 -3.84
CA ALA A 102 -19.74 0.22 -4.07
C ALA A 102 -19.37 1.65 -4.48
N GLU A 103 -18.41 2.28 -3.79
CA GLU A 103 -17.90 3.61 -4.14
C GLU A 103 -17.27 3.62 -5.54
N SER A 104 -16.39 2.67 -5.84
CA SER A 104 -15.73 2.56 -7.14
C SER A 104 -16.73 2.39 -8.28
N ARG A 105 -17.81 1.62 -8.06
CA ARG A 105 -18.90 1.48 -9.04
C ARG A 105 -19.66 2.79 -9.26
N ASN A 106 -19.94 3.54 -8.19
CA ASN A 106 -20.59 4.86 -8.30
C ASN A 106 -19.70 5.86 -9.06
N LEU A 107 -18.39 5.85 -8.82
CA LEU A 107 -17.42 6.67 -9.55
C LEU A 107 -17.35 6.28 -11.03
N ALA A 108 -17.33 4.99 -11.35
CA ALA A 108 -17.35 4.50 -12.73
C ALA A 108 -18.57 5.04 -13.51
N VAL A 109 -19.77 4.94 -12.91
CA VAL A 109 -21.00 5.52 -13.50
C VAL A 109 -20.87 7.03 -13.73
N ALA A 110 -20.26 7.76 -12.79
CA ALA A 110 -20.05 9.20 -12.94
C ALA A 110 -19.05 9.54 -14.06
N PHE A 111 -18.01 8.73 -14.25
CA PHE A 111 -17.04 8.87 -15.34
C PHE A 111 -17.66 8.56 -16.70
N ASP A 112 -18.42 7.46 -16.82
CA ASP A 112 -19.11 7.08 -18.05
C ASP A 112 -20.17 8.11 -18.46
N ALA A 113 -20.79 8.78 -17.47
CA ALA A 113 -21.70 9.90 -17.69
C ALA A 113 -20.98 11.22 -18.05
N GLY A 114 -19.66 11.21 -18.25
CA GLY A 114 -18.87 12.38 -18.63
C GLY A 114 -18.73 13.44 -17.53
N ARG A 115 -19.10 13.14 -16.28
CA ARG A 115 -19.15 14.12 -15.18
C ARG A 115 -17.76 14.41 -14.59
N ARG A 116 -16.78 13.55 -14.82
CA ARG A 116 -15.37 13.73 -14.47
C ARG A 116 -14.47 13.04 -15.51
N PRO A 117 -13.35 13.63 -15.97
CA PRO A 117 -12.41 12.95 -16.86
C PRO A 117 -11.61 11.87 -16.11
N GLY A 118 -11.46 10.68 -16.71
CA GLY A 118 -10.76 9.52 -16.13
C GLY A 118 -9.24 9.64 -15.98
N GLN A 119 -8.67 10.85 -16.10
CA GLN A 119 -7.23 11.10 -16.01
C GLN A 119 -6.66 10.97 -14.59
N PHE A 120 -7.51 10.89 -13.56
CA PHE A 120 -7.09 10.88 -12.16
C PHE A 120 -6.88 9.49 -11.55
N TYR A 121 -7.16 8.41 -12.29
CA TYR A 121 -7.17 7.06 -11.70
C TYR A 121 -5.84 6.28 -11.84
N VAL A 122 -4.96 6.74 -12.73
CA VAL A 122 -3.61 6.16 -12.84
C VAL A 122 -2.69 7.07 -12.05
N ASP A 123 -2.08 6.53 -11.00
CA ASP A 123 -1.06 7.27 -10.24
C ASP A 123 -0.01 7.82 -11.22
N ARG A 124 0.41 9.07 -11.01
CA ARG A 124 1.31 9.79 -11.92
C ARG A 124 2.57 8.99 -12.22
N PHE A 125 3.02 8.21 -11.23
CA PHE A 125 4.09 7.23 -11.36
C PHE A 125 3.90 6.24 -12.54
N TYR A 126 2.76 5.56 -12.61
CA TYR A 126 2.47 4.57 -13.66
C TYR A 126 2.29 5.22 -15.01
N TYR A 127 1.71 6.41 -15.03
CA TYR A 127 1.54 7.19 -16.23
C TYR A 127 2.90 7.61 -16.84
N ASP A 128 3.83 8.09 -16.01
CA ASP A 128 5.16 8.53 -16.44
C ASP A 128 6.02 7.35 -16.94
N TYR A 129 5.91 6.16 -16.31
CA TYR A 129 6.56 4.93 -16.79
C TYR A 129 6.06 4.51 -18.18
N ILE A 130 4.75 4.40 -18.37
CA ILE A 130 4.15 3.93 -19.64
C ILE A 130 4.51 4.85 -20.80
N ARG A 131 4.66 6.15 -20.53
CA ARG A 131 4.99 7.15 -21.56
C ARG A 131 6.48 7.36 -21.79
N GLY A 132 7.36 6.71 -21.02
CA GLY A 132 8.81 6.88 -21.14
C GLY A 132 9.25 8.33 -20.95
N GLY A 133 8.59 9.07 -20.06
CA GLY A 133 8.89 10.48 -19.80
C GLY A 133 10.27 10.68 -19.16
N ALA A 134 10.72 11.94 -19.07
CA ALA A 134 12.03 12.27 -18.49
C ALA A 134 12.19 11.85 -17.01
N ASN A 135 11.07 11.64 -16.30
CA ASN A 135 11.02 11.15 -14.93
C ASN A 135 10.52 9.70 -14.83
N ALA A 136 10.58 8.94 -15.93
CA ALA A 136 10.12 7.56 -15.93
C ALA A 136 10.95 6.73 -14.94
N PRO A 137 10.30 6.00 -14.02
CA PRO A 137 11.00 5.15 -13.07
C PRO A 137 11.72 3.99 -13.77
N GLY A 138 12.76 3.45 -13.13
CA GLY A 138 13.45 2.27 -13.63
C GLY A 138 12.56 1.02 -13.64
N ASN A 139 13.01 -0.06 -14.30
CA ASN A 139 12.25 -1.31 -14.30
C ASN A 139 12.11 -1.94 -12.90
N SER A 140 13.13 -1.80 -12.05
CA SER A 140 13.08 -2.26 -10.65
C SER A 140 12.05 -1.46 -9.85
N ASP A 141 12.07 -0.14 -9.98
CA ASP A 141 11.12 0.78 -9.35
C ASP A 141 9.67 0.49 -9.75
N PHE A 142 9.46 0.19 -11.04
CA PHE A 142 8.14 -0.21 -11.55
C PHE A 142 7.68 -1.54 -10.94
N LEU A 143 8.57 -2.54 -10.90
CA LEU A 143 8.28 -3.85 -10.31
C LEU A 143 7.89 -3.71 -8.83
N ASP A 144 8.67 -2.99 -8.04
CA ASP A 144 8.38 -2.79 -6.61
C ASP A 144 7.05 -2.08 -6.41
N SER A 145 6.74 -1.09 -7.24
CA SER A 145 5.45 -0.41 -7.17
C SER A 145 4.28 -1.36 -7.46
N ARG A 146 4.41 -2.26 -8.45
CA ARG A 146 3.40 -3.29 -8.74
C ARG A 146 3.21 -4.28 -7.58
N ILE A 147 4.28 -4.57 -6.82
CA ILE A 147 4.21 -5.43 -5.62
C ILE A 147 3.42 -4.73 -4.51
N ALA A 148 3.64 -3.42 -4.28
CA ALA A 148 2.87 -2.64 -3.32
C ALA A 148 1.37 -2.58 -3.71
N ASP A 149 1.08 -2.29 -4.98
CA ASP A 149 -0.28 -2.30 -5.52
C ASP A 149 -0.96 -3.66 -5.34
N TYR A 150 -0.32 -4.76 -5.76
CA TYR A 150 -0.88 -6.11 -5.59
C TYR A 150 -1.18 -6.42 -4.11
N THR A 151 -0.32 -5.97 -3.21
CA THR A 151 -0.45 -6.26 -1.78
C THR A 151 -1.56 -5.44 -1.12
N PHE A 152 -1.89 -4.25 -1.63
CA PHE A 152 -2.81 -3.33 -0.95
C PHE A 152 -4.02 -2.89 -1.77
N ALA A 153 -4.18 -3.36 -3.03
CA ALA A 153 -5.24 -2.94 -3.92
C ALA A 153 -6.67 -3.19 -3.40
N SER A 154 -6.86 -4.16 -2.50
CA SER A 154 -8.18 -4.44 -1.91
C SER A 154 -8.53 -3.54 -0.72
N CYS A 155 -7.57 -2.74 -0.24
CA CYS A 155 -7.71 -1.85 0.92
C CYS A 155 -7.73 -0.37 0.50
N ARG A 156 -7.96 -0.08 -0.79
CA ARG A 156 -8.01 1.26 -1.38
C ARG A 156 -9.41 1.63 -1.79
#